data_AF-A0A9E2E0E5-F1
#
_entry.id   AF-A0A9E2E0E5-F1
#
_cell.length_a   1.000
_cell.length_b   1.000
_cell.length_c   1.000
_cell.angle_alpha   90.00
_cell.angle_beta   90.00
_cell.angle_gamma   90.00
#
_symmetry.space_group_name_H-M   'P 1'
#
loop_
_entity.id
_entity.type
_entity.pdbx_description
1 polymer ?
#
loop_
_entity_poly.entity_id
_entity_poly.type
_entity_poly.pdbx_seq_one_letter_code
_entity_poly.pdbx_strand_id
1 'polypeptide(L)'
;VLENSSRKLSMIGSSVGGGVIEILRINKFDVHLQGRAGKYLSIIVCHENHGSKTFNKILNRIKKLGIRIINTQTTKYKDKNLTIIATDGRDNKRITIKEVMDIEKSIEGIEFIRSLSKLEKQ
;
A
#
# COMPACT_ATOMS: atom_id res chain seq x y z
N VAL A 1 9.30 -7.02 28.38
CA VAL A 1 10.21 -6.85 27.22
C VAL A 1 9.39 -7.09 25.97
N LEU A 2 9.00 -6.03 25.25
CA LEU A 2 8.22 -6.14 24.02
C LEU A 2 9.18 -6.55 22.89
N GLU A 3 9.22 -7.84 22.58
CA GLU A 3 9.93 -8.35 21.40
C GLU A 3 9.22 -7.87 20.14
N ASN A 4 9.73 -6.77 19.60
CA ASN A 4 9.39 -6.27 18.29
C ASN A 4 10.13 -7.14 17.25
N SER A 5 9.60 -8.33 16.96
CA SER A 5 10.08 -9.17 15.86
C SER A 5 9.75 -8.47 14.54
N SER A 6 10.59 -7.52 14.17
CA SER A 6 10.51 -6.75 12.93
C SER A 6 10.57 -7.70 11.73
N ARG A 7 9.41 -8.05 11.16
CA ARG A 7 9.35 -8.70 9.84
C ARG A 7 9.99 -7.74 8.84
N LYS A 8 11.25 -7.99 8.48
CA LYS A 8 12.00 -7.18 7.53
C LYS A 8 11.33 -7.28 6.16
N LEU A 9 10.77 -6.17 5.69
CA LEU A 9 10.24 -6.04 4.33
C LEU A 9 11.38 -5.59 3.42
N SER A 10 11.60 -6.31 2.32
CA SER A 10 12.60 -6.01 1.29
C SER A 10 11.90 -5.53 0.02
N MET A 11 12.45 -4.48 -0.60
CA MET A 11 11.92 -3.90 -1.83
C MET A 11 13.06 -3.64 -2.80
N ILE A 12 12.86 -3.98 -4.07
CA ILE A 12 13.79 -3.67 -5.15
C ILE A 12 13.08 -2.78 -6.15
N GLY A 13 13.68 -1.63 -6.45
CA GLY A 13 13.20 -0.72 -7.46
C GLY A 13 14.34 -0.14 -8.30
N SER A 14 13.99 0.38 -9.47
CA SER A 14 14.91 1.03 -10.40
C SER A 14 14.48 2.48 -10.66
N SER A 15 15.44 3.37 -10.89
CA SER A 15 15.17 4.72 -11.41
C SER A 15 15.51 4.75 -12.89
N VAL A 16 14.51 5.06 -13.71
CA VAL A 16 14.63 5.04 -15.18
C VAL A 16 14.91 6.46 -15.74
N GLY A 17 15.29 7.40 -14.87
CA GLY A 17 15.47 8.81 -15.22
C GLY A 17 14.16 9.63 -15.18
N GLY A 18 14.27 10.96 -15.28
CA GLY A 18 13.10 11.87 -15.32
C GLY A 18 12.23 11.90 -14.04
N GLY A 19 12.78 11.45 -12.90
CA GLY A 19 12.03 11.33 -11.65
C GLY A 19 11.04 10.16 -11.62
N VAL A 20 11.15 9.20 -12.55
CA VAL A 20 10.32 7.99 -12.57
C VAL A 20 10.97 6.92 -11.68
N ILE A 21 10.15 6.27 -10.86
CA ILE A 21 10.53 5.12 -10.03
C ILE A 21 9.75 3.91 -10.47
N GLU A 22 10.40 2.76 -10.45
CA GLU A 22 9.79 1.48 -10.77
C GLU A 22 9.98 0.52 -9.60
N ILE A 23 8.90 -0.10 -9.11
CA ILE A 23 8.99 -1.15 -8.10
C ILE A 23 8.84 -2.48 -8.83
N LEU A 24 9.91 -3.26 -8.79
CA LEU A 24 10.04 -4.53 -9.50
C LEU A 24 9.78 -5.73 -8.59
N ARG A 25 10.03 -5.58 -7.28
CA ARG A 25 9.92 -6.70 -6.35
C ARG A 25 9.65 -6.27 -4.91
N ILE A 26 8.79 -7.00 -4.20
CA ILE A 26 8.55 -6.86 -2.75
C ILE A 26 8.64 -8.24 -2.11
N ASN A 27 9.50 -8.46 -1.11
CA ASN A 27 9.64 -9.73 -0.38
C ASN A 27 9.76 -10.98 -1.27
N LYS A 28 10.51 -10.86 -2.39
CA LYS A 28 10.69 -11.90 -3.42
C LYS A 28 9.51 -12.08 -4.40
N PHE A 29 8.48 -11.22 -4.35
CA PHE A 29 7.38 -11.20 -5.32
C PHE A 29 7.62 -10.19 -6.41
N ASP A 30 7.60 -10.63 -7.66
CA ASP A 30 7.71 -9.74 -8.81
C ASP A 30 6.44 -8.90 -8.93
N VAL A 31 6.63 -7.59 -9.02
CA VAL A 31 5.59 -6.58 -9.24
C VAL A 31 6.10 -5.64 -10.33
N HIS A 32 5.20 -4.94 -11.04
CA HIS A 32 5.62 -3.99 -12.07
C HIS A 32 4.83 -2.70 -11.90
N LEU A 33 5.32 -1.86 -10.99
CA LEU A 33 4.71 -0.59 -10.64
C LEU A 33 5.57 0.56 -11.10
N GLN A 34 4.95 1.56 -11.70
CA GLN A 34 5.60 2.80 -12.07
C GLN A 34 5.04 3.94 -11.22
N GLY A 35 5.92 4.81 -10.74
CA GLY A 35 5.61 6.01 -9.98
C GLY A 35 6.48 7.17 -10.41
N ARG A 36 6.19 8.36 -9.89
CA ARG A 36 7.11 9.50 -9.94
C ARG A 36 7.54 9.84 -8.52
N ALA A 37 8.84 9.99 -8.32
CA ALA A 37 9.42 10.41 -7.05
C ALA A 37 8.69 11.67 -6.54
N GLY A 38 8.19 11.62 -5.31
CA GLY A 38 7.48 12.72 -4.65
C GLY A 38 6.02 12.95 -5.06
N LYS A 39 5.48 12.29 -6.09
CA LYS A 39 4.13 12.58 -6.61
C LYS A 39 3.02 11.67 -6.07
N TYR A 40 3.32 10.40 -5.84
CA TYR A 40 2.32 9.42 -5.41
C TYR A 40 2.74 8.74 -4.11
N LEU A 41 1.78 8.54 -3.22
CA LEU A 41 1.95 7.71 -2.03
C LEU A 41 1.43 6.32 -2.39
N SER A 42 2.17 5.28 -2.06
CA SER A 42 1.78 3.90 -2.36
C SER A 42 1.49 3.15 -1.07
N ILE A 43 0.29 2.60 -0.97
CA ILE A 43 -0.14 1.72 0.11
C ILE A 43 -0.06 0.29 -0.42
N ILE A 44 0.65 -0.59 0.28
CA ILE A 44 0.64 -2.03 0.04
C ILE A 44 -0.31 -2.67 1.03
N VAL A 45 -1.20 -3.54 0.56
CA VAL A 45 -2.12 -4.33 1.37
C VAL A 45 -2.00 -5.80 0.99
N CYS A 46 -1.76 -6.66 1.98
CA CYS A 46 -1.98 -8.10 1.83
C CYS A 46 -3.34 -8.43 2.46
N HIS A 47 -4.23 -9.02 1.67
CA HIS A 47 -5.57 -9.38 2.12
C HIS A 47 -5.99 -10.74 1.58
N GLU A 48 -6.95 -11.36 2.24
CA GLU A 48 -7.53 -12.62 1.82
C GLU A 48 -8.09 -12.56 0.38
N ASN A 49 -8.15 -13.74 -0.25
CA ASN A 49 -8.72 -13.92 -1.57
C ASN A 49 -10.19 -14.39 -1.51
N HIS A 50 -11.01 -13.78 -0.63
CA HIS A 50 -12.46 -14.03 -0.56
C HIS A 50 -13.25 -13.11 -1.53
N GLY A 51 -12.88 -13.17 -2.82
CA GLY A 51 -13.47 -12.31 -3.85
C GLY A 51 -13.18 -10.82 -3.66
N SER A 52 -13.95 -9.96 -4.33
CA SER A 52 -13.74 -8.50 -4.30
C SER A 52 -14.18 -7.82 -3.00
N LYS A 53 -14.77 -8.55 -2.04
CA LYS A 53 -15.40 -7.98 -0.83
C LYS A 53 -14.41 -7.22 0.05
N THR A 54 -13.31 -7.86 0.45
CA THR A 54 -12.30 -7.29 1.36
C THR A 54 -11.57 -6.14 0.69
N PHE A 55 -11.23 -6.30 -0.60
CA PHE A 55 -10.64 -5.23 -1.39
C PHE A 55 -11.56 -4.01 -1.54
N ASN A 56 -12.85 -4.21 -1.84
CA ASN A 56 -13.82 -3.12 -1.94
C ASN A 56 -14.00 -2.37 -0.62
N LYS A 57 -13.98 -3.06 0.53
CA LYS A 57 -13.99 -2.41 1.85
C LYS A 57 -12.77 -1.50 2.04
N ILE A 58 -11.57 -1.96 1.67
CA ILE A 58 -10.33 -1.17 1.72
C ILE A 58 -10.46 0.09 0.86
N LEU A 59 -10.87 -0.06 -0.40
CA LEU A 59 -11.04 1.08 -1.32
C LEU A 59 -12.07 2.10 -0.80
N ASN A 60 -13.21 1.61 -0.29
CA ASN A 60 -14.24 2.47 0.28
C ASN A 60 -13.75 3.21 1.51
N ARG A 61 -12.93 2.57 2.37
CA ARG A 61 -12.37 3.20 3.55
C ARG A 61 -11.40 4.33 3.16
N ILE A 62 -10.51 4.08 2.19
CA ILE A 62 -9.58 5.09 1.66
C ILE A 62 -10.35 6.27 1.01
N LYS A 63 -11.38 5.98 0.20
CA LYS A 63 -12.22 7.02 -0.41
C LYS A 63 -12.96 7.87 0.63
N LYS A 64 -13.44 7.26 1.73
CA LYS A 64 -14.09 7.99 2.84
C LYS A 64 -13.15 8.95 3.57
N LEU A 65 -11.84 8.71 3.53
CA LEU A 65 -10.84 9.67 4.01
C LEU A 65 -10.67 10.85 3.05
N GLY A 66 -11.37 10.87 1.91
CA GLY A 66 -11.25 11.87 0.85
C GLY A 66 -9.93 11.77 0.09
N ILE A 67 -9.27 10.61 0.14
CA ILE A 67 -8.02 10.36 -0.56
C ILE A 67 -8.34 9.79 -1.94
N ARG A 68 -7.79 10.42 -2.99
CA ARG A 68 -8.02 9.97 -4.36
C ARG A 68 -7.08 8.83 -4.71
N ILE A 69 -7.67 7.73 -5.14
CA ILE A 69 -6.96 6.56 -5.66
C ILE A 69 -6.72 6.78 -7.16
N ILE A 70 -5.46 6.67 -7.56
CA ILE A 70 -5.00 6.89 -8.94
C ILE A 70 -4.89 5.58 -9.69
N ASN A 71 -4.34 4.56 -9.01
CA ASN A 71 -4.16 3.25 -9.61
C ASN A 71 -4.21 2.17 -8.53
N THR A 72 -4.64 0.98 -8.93
CA THR A 72 -4.60 -0.21 -8.10
C THR A 72 -4.06 -1.36 -8.94
N GLN A 73 -3.05 -2.05 -8.43
CA GLN A 73 -2.57 -3.28 -9.03
C GLN A 73 -2.61 -4.38 -7.98
N THR A 74 -3.15 -5.53 -8.36
CA THR A 74 -3.27 -6.69 -7.49
C THR A 74 -2.59 -7.88 -8.14
N THR A 75 -1.82 -8.62 -7.36
CA THR A 75 -1.28 -9.93 -7.74
C THR A 75 -1.66 -10.96 -6.68
N LYS A 76 -1.70 -12.23 -7.08
CA LYS A 76 -1.91 -13.33 -6.13
C LYS A 76 -0.60 -13.63 -5.39
N TYR A 77 -0.69 -13.80 -4.09
CA TYR A 77 0.40 -14.21 -3.22
C TYR A 77 -0.06 -15.39 -2.34
N LYS A 78 0.34 -16.61 -2.72
CA LYS A 78 -0.19 -17.85 -2.12
C LYS A 78 -1.72 -17.84 -2.20
N ASP A 79 -2.41 -18.04 -1.07
CA ASP A 79 -3.88 -18.00 -0.98
C ASP A 79 -4.45 -16.59 -0.70
N LYS A 80 -3.63 -15.55 -0.91
CA LYS A 80 -3.95 -14.16 -0.62
C LYS A 80 -3.74 -13.29 -1.86
N ASN A 81 -4.17 -12.04 -1.76
CA ASN A 81 -3.93 -11.00 -2.74
C ASN A 81 -3.00 -9.94 -2.13
N LEU A 82 -1.96 -9.60 -2.88
CA LEU A 82 -1.10 -8.46 -2.59
C LEU A 82 -1.50 -7.33 -3.53
N THR A 83 -2.05 -6.27 -2.96
CA THR A 83 -2.54 -5.12 -3.70
C THR A 83 -1.75 -3.88 -3.37
N ILE A 84 -1.40 -3.12 -4.40
CA ILE A 84 -0.72 -1.85 -4.27
C ILE A 84 -1.65 -0.76 -4.79
N ILE A 85 -1.92 0.20 -3.92
CA ILE A 85 -2.85 1.29 -4.12
C ILE A 85 -2.01 2.56 -4.20
N ALA A 86 -1.94 3.15 -5.38
CA ALA A 86 -1.34 4.46 -5.57
C ALA A 86 -2.40 5.53 -5.31
N THR A 87 -2.12 6.44 -4.38
CA THR A 87 -2.97 7.60 -4.11
C THR A 87 -2.25 8.87 -4.56
N ASP A 88 -3.02 9.86 -5.02
CA ASP A 88 -2.44 11.19 -5.12
C ASP A 88 -2.37 11.81 -3.72
N GLY A 89 -1.23 12.45 -3.43
CA GLY A 89 -1.06 13.26 -2.22
C GLY A 89 -1.37 14.72 -2.51
N ARG A 90 -2.29 14.99 -3.45
CA ARG A 90 -2.68 16.35 -3.83
C ARG A 90 -3.57 16.95 -2.73
N ASP A 91 -3.66 18.28 -2.71
CA ASP A 91 -4.45 19.04 -1.72
C ASP A 91 -4.02 18.81 -0.25
N ASN A 92 -2.74 18.48 -0.03
CA ASN A 92 -2.17 18.14 1.29
C ASN A 92 -2.87 17.00 2.04
N LYS A 93 -3.75 16.25 1.37
CA LYS A 93 -4.48 15.15 2.02
C LYS A 93 -3.73 13.85 1.83
N ARG A 94 -2.92 13.51 2.83
CA ARG A 94 -2.11 12.30 2.86
C ARG A 94 -2.70 11.31 3.85
N ILE A 95 -2.67 10.03 3.52
CA ILE A 95 -2.97 9.00 4.50
C ILE A 95 -1.91 9.08 5.60
N THR A 96 -2.32 8.95 6.86
CA THR A 96 -1.44 8.96 8.03
C THR A 96 -1.20 7.54 8.54
N ILE A 97 -0.21 7.37 9.42
CA ILE A 97 0.04 6.07 10.07
C ILE A 97 -1.19 5.60 10.83
N LYS A 98 -1.85 6.52 11.56
CA LYS A 98 -3.05 6.23 12.34
C LYS A 98 -4.17 5.67 11.45
N GLU A 99 -4.45 6.31 10.33
CA GLU A 99 -5.49 5.86 9.39
C GLU A 99 -5.14 4.51 8.75
N VAL A 100 -3.87 4.27 8.42
CA VAL A 100 -3.40 2.96 7.93
C VAL A 100 -3.65 1.88 8.97
N MET A 101 -3.28 2.13 10.24
CA MET A 101 -3.51 1.19 11.33
C MET A 101 -5.00 0.97 11.61
N ASP A 102 -5.82 2.02 11.49
CA ASP A 102 -7.28 1.92 11.64
C ASP A 102 -7.88 1.05 10.53
N ILE A 103 -7.41 1.17 9.29
CA ILE A 103 -7.81 0.27 8.19
C ILE A 103 -7.42 -1.18 8.52
N GLU A 104 -6.18 -1.43 8.94
CA GLU A 104 -5.66 -2.75 9.30
C GLU A 104 -6.54 -3.44 10.35
N LYS A 105 -6.94 -2.69 11.39
CA LYS A 105 -7.72 -3.22 12.52
C LYS A 105 -9.22 -3.33 12.24
N SER A 106 -9.77 -2.46 11.39
CA SER A 106 -11.23 -2.36 11.18
C SER A 106 -11.77 -3.28 10.08
N ILE A 107 -10.91 -3.83 9.23
CA ILE A 107 -11.32 -4.68 8.12
C ILE A 107 -10.76 -6.09 8.33
N GLU A 108 -11.66 -7.01 8.66
CA GLU A 108 -11.37 -8.44 8.67
C GLU A 108 -10.85 -8.92 7.30
N GLY A 109 -9.87 -9.83 7.33
CA GLY A 109 -9.25 -10.37 6.13
C GLY A 109 -8.00 -9.62 5.66
N ILE A 110 -7.59 -8.53 6.32
CA ILE A 110 -6.29 -7.89 6.09
C ILE A 110 -5.22 -8.61 6.92
N GLU A 111 -4.17 -9.09 6.26
CA GLU A 111 -2.98 -9.62 6.95
C GLU A 111 -2.03 -8.49 7.34
N PHE A 112 -1.80 -7.55 6.43
CA PHE A 112 -1.05 -6.33 6.73
C PHE A 112 -1.37 -5.21 5.73
N ILE A 113 -1.15 -3.98 6.17
CA ILE A 113 -1.19 -2.78 5.32
C ILE A 113 -0.05 -1.84 5.67
N ARG A 114 0.71 -1.36 4.67
CA ARG A 114 1.88 -0.49 4.87
C ARG A 114 1.91 0.61 3.84
N SER A 115 2.51 1.75 4.17
CA SER A 115 2.81 2.80 3.21
C SER A 115 4.29 2.78 2.80
N LEU A 116 4.56 3.12 1.54
CA LEU A 116 5.90 3.20 0.95
C LEU A 116 6.51 4.59 0.97
N SER A 117 5.74 5.59 1.35
CA SER A 117 6.27 6.92 1.64
C SER A 117 6.52 7.05 3.14
N LYS A 118 7.49 7.89 3.52
CA LYS A 118 7.58 8.37 4.91
C LYS A 118 6.27 9.06 5.23
N LEU A 119 5.41 8.37 5.96
CA LEU A 119 4.13 8.91 6.39
C LEU A 119 4.38 10.08 7.33
N GLU A 120 3.52 11.09 7.25
CA GLU A 120 3.57 12.18 8.23
C GLU A 120 3.24 11.61 9.61
N LYS A 121 4.13 11.87 10.56
CA LYS A 121 3.84 11.64 11.98
C LYS A 121 2.90 12.77 12.38
N GLN A 122 1.65 12.44 12.73
CA GLN A 122 0.82 13.34 13.52
C GLN A 122 1.44 13.50 14.90
#